data_AF-A0A949K1D1-F1
#
_entry.id   AF-A0A949K1D1-F1
#
_cell.length_a   1.000
_cell.length_b   1.000
_cell.length_c   1.000
_cell.angle_alpha   90.00
_cell.angle_beta   90.00
_cell.angle_gamma   90.00
#
_symmetry.space_group_name_H-M   'P 1'
#
loop_
_entity.id
_entity.type
_entity.pdbx_description
1 polymer ?
#
loop_
_entity_poly.entity_id
_entity_poly.type
_entity_poly.pdbx_seq_one_letter_code
_entity_poly.pdbx_strand_id
1 'polypeptide(L)'
;MTYNAVDIAWAAGFFEGEGCFSSTGGKRPAPDASVCGTDKETIDKFHQIMGFGTLTVADKSKYGWKTMYTWHAHGFEKFQATVAILWPHLSPRRKKRIQELMADVKQYWLGGDGRRGRYKRTPKQLRSDRKTCPQCGLTKNKKNFGKNKAEKDGYKCYCKDCRKVGGK
;
A
#
# COMPACT_ATOMS: atom_id res chain seq x y z
N MET A 1 -13.92 -23.94 12.03
CA MET A 1 -12.95 -25.05 11.90
C MET A 1 -11.56 -24.48 12.12
N THR A 2 -10.80 -25.02 13.07
CA THR A 2 -9.40 -24.65 13.29
C THR A 2 -8.53 -25.57 12.45
N TYR A 3 -7.90 -25.05 11.40
CA TYR A 3 -6.98 -25.82 10.56
C TYR A 3 -5.67 -26.10 11.30
N ASN A 4 -5.09 -27.26 11.06
CA ASN A 4 -3.88 -27.69 11.75
C ASN A 4 -2.60 -27.19 11.03
N ALA A 5 -1.44 -27.45 11.62
CA ALA A 5 -0.16 -27.02 11.04
C ALA A 5 0.12 -27.64 9.65
N VAL A 6 -0.39 -28.84 9.38
CA VAL A 6 -0.23 -29.53 8.09
C VAL A 6 -1.04 -28.82 7.01
N ASP A 7 -2.27 -28.39 7.32
CA ASP A 7 -3.11 -27.62 6.40
C ASP A 7 -2.45 -26.29 6.02
N ILE A 8 -1.87 -25.59 7.01
CA ILE A 8 -1.15 -24.33 6.78
C ILE A 8 0.10 -24.56 5.93
N ALA A 9 0.88 -25.61 6.21
CA ALA A 9 2.05 -25.97 5.42
C ALA A 9 1.67 -26.33 3.96
N TRP A 10 0.58 -27.07 3.77
CA TRP A 10 0.04 -27.38 2.44
C TRP A 10 -0.38 -26.10 1.71
N ALA A 11 -1.13 -25.21 2.37
CA ALA A 11 -1.56 -23.96 1.79
C ALA A 11 -0.37 -23.07 1.39
N ALA A 12 0.68 -23.02 2.21
CA ALA A 12 1.88 -22.28 1.89
C ALA A 12 2.65 -22.87 0.69
N GLY A 13 2.78 -24.20 0.61
CA GLY A 13 3.39 -24.86 -0.53
C GLY A 13 2.60 -24.63 -1.83
N PHE A 14 1.28 -24.73 -1.75
CA PHE A 14 0.40 -24.43 -2.89
C PHE A 14 0.52 -22.96 -3.32
N PHE A 15 0.53 -22.03 -2.37
CA PHE A 15 0.74 -20.60 -2.64
C PHE A 15 2.13 -20.32 -3.24
N GLU A 16 3.16 -21.08 -2.87
CA GLU A 16 4.49 -20.97 -3.47
C GLU A 16 4.52 -21.31 -4.97
N GLY A 17 3.69 -22.27 -5.41
CA GLY A 17 3.53 -22.64 -6.82
C GLY A 17 2.62 -21.69 -7.60
N GLU A 18 1.39 -21.50 -7.10
CA GLU A 18 0.29 -20.87 -7.87
C GLU A 18 -0.05 -19.44 -7.40
N GLY A 19 0.45 -19.04 -6.23
CA GLY A 19 0.08 -17.77 -5.62
C GLY A 19 0.88 -16.58 -6.16
N CYS A 20 0.32 -15.39 -6.02
CA CYS A 20 0.94 -14.12 -6.37
C CYS A 20 0.76 -13.09 -5.26
N PHE A 21 1.86 -12.40 -4.91
CA PHE A 21 1.80 -11.17 -4.12
C PHE A 21 1.97 -9.97 -5.04
N SER A 22 0.96 -9.11 -5.09
CA SER A 22 0.92 -7.95 -5.97
C SER A 22 0.42 -6.70 -5.24
N SER A 23 0.36 -5.58 -5.95
CA SER A 23 -0.24 -4.35 -5.48
C SER A 23 -1.12 -3.79 -6.59
N THR A 24 -2.25 -3.20 -6.22
CA THR A 24 -3.05 -2.43 -7.18
C THR A 24 -2.22 -1.25 -7.69
N GLY A 25 -2.17 -1.05 -9.01
CA GLY A 25 -1.53 0.13 -9.57
C GLY A 25 -2.22 1.44 -9.18
N GLY A 26 -1.60 2.55 -9.53
CA GLY A 26 -2.21 3.89 -9.43
C GLY A 26 -1.90 4.65 -8.14
N LYS A 27 -2.71 5.68 -7.86
CA LYS A 27 -2.42 6.69 -6.82
C LYS A 27 -2.55 6.17 -5.38
N ARG A 28 -3.15 4.99 -5.19
CA ARG A 28 -3.36 4.34 -3.89
C ARG A 28 -3.09 2.85 -4.03
N PRO A 29 -1.81 2.45 -4.00
CA PRO A 29 -1.48 1.04 -4.03
C PRO A 29 -2.05 0.36 -2.79
N ALA A 30 -2.77 -0.74 -3.01
CA ALA A 30 -3.26 -1.65 -1.99
C ALA A 30 -2.64 -3.02 -2.28
N PRO A 31 -2.02 -3.66 -1.27
CA PRO A 31 -1.42 -4.96 -1.48
C PRO A 31 -2.51 -6.01 -1.68
N ASP A 32 -2.20 -7.02 -2.47
CA ASP A 32 -3.07 -8.15 -2.77
C ASP A 32 -2.28 -9.45 -2.71
N ALA A 33 -2.93 -10.49 -2.20
CA ALA A 33 -2.47 -11.86 -2.33
C ALA A 33 -3.54 -12.64 -3.09
N SER A 34 -3.13 -13.38 -4.12
CA SER A 34 -4.06 -14.12 -4.95
C SER A 34 -3.54 -15.51 -5.26
N VAL A 35 -4.45 -16.44 -5.53
CA VAL A 35 -4.16 -17.76 -6.09
C VAL A 35 -5.19 -18.04 -7.15
N CYS A 36 -4.76 -18.46 -8.34
CA CYS A 36 -5.65 -18.82 -9.43
C CYS A 36 -5.36 -20.22 -9.96
N GLY A 37 -6.37 -20.87 -10.54
CA GLY A 37 -6.24 -22.19 -11.12
C GLY A 37 -7.51 -22.65 -11.81
N THR A 38 -7.43 -23.77 -12.54
CA THR A 38 -8.59 -24.39 -13.19
C THR A 38 -9.24 -25.48 -12.35
N ASP A 39 -8.55 -25.97 -11.32
CA ASP A 39 -9.10 -26.95 -10.39
C ASP A 39 -9.83 -26.25 -9.23
N LYS A 40 -11.14 -26.45 -9.18
CA LYS A 40 -12.01 -25.83 -8.18
C LYS A 40 -11.74 -26.35 -6.78
N GLU A 41 -11.51 -27.66 -6.62
CA GLU A 41 -11.37 -28.28 -5.30
C GLU A 41 -10.13 -27.79 -4.57
N THR A 42 -9.01 -27.65 -5.31
CA THR A 42 -7.78 -27.11 -4.75
C THR A 42 -7.94 -25.66 -4.31
N ILE A 43 -8.60 -24.82 -5.12
CA ILE A 43 -8.84 -23.40 -4.76
C ILE A 43 -9.81 -23.28 -3.59
N ASP A 44 -10.87 -24.10 -3.55
CA ASP A 44 -11.82 -24.13 -2.44
C ASP A 44 -11.15 -24.58 -1.14
N LYS A 45 -10.31 -25.63 -1.19
CA LYS A 45 -9.53 -26.08 -0.04
C LYS A 45 -8.62 -24.97 0.47
N PHE A 46 -7.91 -24.28 -0.42
CA PHE A 46 -7.08 -23.13 -0.04
C PHE A 46 -7.92 -22.02 0.62
N HIS A 47 -9.06 -21.64 0.02
CA HIS A 47 -9.95 -20.62 0.57
C HIS A 47 -10.47 -21.01 1.96
N GLN A 48 -10.87 -22.27 2.12
CA GLN A 48 -11.31 -22.84 3.38
C GLN A 48 -10.23 -22.71 4.46
N ILE A 49 -8.98 -23.13 4.18
CA ILE A 49 -7.84 -23.04 5.11
C ILE A 49 -7.57 -21.58 5.52
N MET A 50 -7.60 -20.66 4.56
CA MET A 50 -7.40 -19.24 4.87
C MET A 50 -8.55 -18.67 5.72
N GLY A 51 -9.78 -19.17 5.55
CA GLY A 51 -10.96 -18.74 6.32
C GLY A 51 -11.46 -17.33 5.98
N PHE A 52 -10.85 -16.66 5.00
CA PHE A 52 -11.24 -15.35 4.50
C PHE A 52 -10.85 -15.21 3.01
N GLY A 53 -11.14 -14.03 2.46
CA GLY A 53 -10.87 -13.70 1.06
C GLY A 53 -12.12 -13.79 0.21
N THR A 54 -11.97 -13.51 -1.08
CA THR A 54 -13.06 -13.55 -2.05
C THR A 54 -12.71 -14.57 -3.12
N LEU A 55 -13.63 -15.50 -3.39
CA LEU A 55 -13.55 -16.41 -4.52
C LEU A 55 -14.25 -15.80 -5.73
N THR A 56 -13.59 -15.79 -6.87
CA THR A 56 -14.11 -15.32 -8.15
C THR A 56 -14.01 -16.42 -9.19
N VAL A 57 -14.99 -16.47 -10.08
CA VAL A 57 -15.04 -17.43 -11.18
C VAL A 57 -15.10 -16.65 -12.47
N ALA A 58 -14.08 -16.82 -13.31
CA ALA A 58 -14.10 -16.33 -14.67
C ALA A 58 -14.48 -17.49 -15.58
N ASP A 59 -15.76 -17.58 -15.90
CA ASP A 59 -16.25 -18.46 -16.95
C ASP A 59 -15.99 -17.79 -18.29
N LYS A 60 -14.90 -18.20 -18.95
CA LYS A 60 -14.55 -17.64 -20.25
C LYS A 60 -15.35 -18.39 -21.31
N SER A 61 -16.44 -17.78 -21.77
CA SER A 61 -17.30 -18.24 -22.87
C SER A 61 -16.61 -18.40 -24.24
N LYS A 62 -15.28 -18.31 -24.31
CA LYS A 62 -14.50 -18.44 -25.54
C LYS A 62 -14.11 -19.91 -25.73
N TYR A 63 -14.43 -20.44 -26.92
CA TYR A 63 -14.23 -21.85 -27.27
C TYR A 63 -12.85 -22.39 -26.83
N GLY A 64 -12.86 -23.44 -25.99
CA GLY A 64 -11.66 -24.15 -25.54
C GLY A 64 -10.96 -23.60 -24.29
N TRP A 65 -11.44 -22.52 -23.68
CA TRP A 65 -10.84 -21.98 -22.45
C TRP A 65 -11.43 -22.66 -21.22
N LYS A 66 -10.58 -23.08 -20.29
CA LYS A 66 -11.03 -23.66 -19.02
C LYS A 66 -11.54 -22.56 -18.09
N THR A 67 -12.58 -22.87 -17.30
CA THR A 67 -13.05 -22.03 -16.20
C THR A 67 -11.90 -21.77 -15.23
N MET A 68 -11.71 -20.50 -14.86
CA MET A 68 -10.68 -20.10 -13.91
C MET A 68 -11.30 -19.72 -12.58
N TYR A 69 -10.81 -20.33 -11.51
CA TYR A 69 -11.14 -20.00 -10.13
C TYR A 69 -10.01 -19.18 -9.55
N THR A 70 -10.34 -18.05 -8.93
CA THR A 70 -9.33 -17.18 -8.32
C THR A 70 -9.76 -16.75 -6.94
N TRP A 71 -8.92 -17.03 -5.96
CA TRP A 71 -9.03 -16.51 -4.61
C TRP A 71 -8.21 -15.22 -4.48
N HIS A 72 -8.77 -14.22 -3.79
CA HIS A 72 -8.11 -12.96 -3.49
C HIS A 72 -8.23 -12.56 -2.02
N ALA A 73 -7.15 -12.01 -1.47
CA ALA A 73 -7.11 -11.28 -0.22
C ALA A 73 -6.87 -9.78 -0.48
N HIS A 74 -7.92 -9.11 -0.96
CA HIS A 74 -7.88 -7.68 -1.23
C HIS A 74 -7.76 -6.84 0.05
N GLY A 75 -6.88 -5.84 -0.02
CA GLY A 75 -6.74 -4.83 1.01
C GLY A 75 -5.80 -5.24 2.13
N PHE A 76 -5.41 -4.24 2.92
CA PHE A 76 -4.29 -4.37 3.85
C PHE A 76 -4.50 -5.44 4.91
N GLU A 77 -5.68 -5.49 5.54
CA GLU A 77 -5.97 -6.41 6.64
C GLU A 77 -5.92 -7.88 6.18
N LYS A 78 -6.60 -8.22 5.08
CA LYS A 78 -6.62 -9.58 4.53
C LYS A 78 -5.24 -9.99 4.02
N PHE A 79 -4.50 -9.06 3.41
CA PHE A 79 -3.13 -9.30 3.01
C PHE A 79 -2.23 -9.61 4.22
N GLN A 80 -2.31 -8.81 5.28
CA GLN A 80 -1.51 -9.02 6.50
C GLN A 80 -1.84 -10.37 7.16
N ALA A 81 -3.13 -10.72 7.25
CA ALA A 81 -3.53 -12.03 7.75
C ALA A 81 -2.97 -13.17 6.90
N THR A 82 -2.98 -13.03 5.57
CA THR A 82 -2.40 -14.01 4.64
C THR A 82 -0.90 -14.18 4.86
N VAL A 83 -0.18 -13.06 4.96
CA VAL A 83 1.25 -13.07 5.24
C VAL A 83 1.51 -13.74 6.58
N ALA A 84 0.80 -13.37 7.64
CA ALA A 84 1.02 -13.92 8.98
C ALA A 84 0.84 -15.45 9.03
N ILE A 85 -0.21 -15.98 8.39
CA ILE A 85 -0.50 -17.41 8.35
C ILE A 85 0.59 -18.17 7.56
N LEU A 86 0.99 -17.65 6.41
CA LEU A 86 1.91 -18.37 5.51
C LEU A 86 3.40 -18.14 5.84
N TRP A 87 3.74 -17.07 6.56
CA TRP A 87 5.11 -16.60 6.80
C TRP A 87 6.13 -17.69 7.21
N PRO A 88 5.80 -18.62 8.13
CA PRO A 88 6.77 -19.63 8.56
C PRO A 88 7.29 -20.48 7.40
N HIS A 89 6.46 -20.71 6.38
CA HIS A 89 6.74 -21.64 5.28
C HIS A 89 7.12 -20.94 3.96
N LEU A 90 7.06 -19.61 3.90
CA LEU A 90 7.43 -18.86 2.70
C LEU A 90 8.95 -18.84 2.47
N SER A 91 9.32 -18.94 1.19
CA SER A 91 10.70 -18.80 0.70
C SER A 91 11.25 -17.38 0.94
N PRO A 92 12.58 -17.23 1.04
CA PRO A 92 13.21 -15.91 1.14
C PRO A 92 12.81 -14.95 -0.01
N ARG A 93 12.60 -15.48 -1.21
CA ARG A 93 12.15 -14.71 -2.38
C ARG A 93 10.79 -14.06 -2.14
N ARG A 94 9.80 -14.82 -1.67
CA ARG A 94 8.46 -14.29 -1.40
C ARG A 94 8.45 -13.36 -0.19
N LYS A 95 9.23 -13.66 0.84
CA LYS A 95 9.43 -12.77 2.00
C LYS A 95 9.97 -11.40 1.57
N LYS A 96 10.97 -11.36 0.68
CA LYS A 96 11.49 -10.10 0.11
C LYS A 96 10.41 -9.33 -0.65
N ARG A 97 9.62 -10.01 -1.49
CA ARG A 97 8.52 -9.37 -2.22
C ARG A 97 7.46 -8.76 -1.30
N ILE A 98 7.10 -9.45 -0.21
CA ILE A 98 6.19 -8.92 0.80
C ILE A 98 6.76 -7.67 1.45
N GLN A 99 8.05 -7.66 1.79
CA GLN A 99 8.70 -6.48 2.39
C GLN A 99 8.65 -5.25 1.46
N GLU A 100 8.88 -5.44 0.16
CA GLU A 100 8.72 -4.38 -0.86
C GLU A 100 7.29 -3.83 -0.85
N LEU A 101 6.29 -4.71 -0.91
CA LEU A 101 4.87 -4.32 -0.91
C LEU A 101 4.46 -3.59 0.38
N MET A 102 4.95 -4.06 1.54
CA MET A 102 4.64 -3.42 2.83
C MET A 102 5.32 -2.05 2.98
N ALA A 103 6.49 -1.84 2.39
CA ALA A 103 7.17 -0.55 2.37
C ALA A 103 6.36 0.50 1.58
N ASP A 104 5.85 0.13 0.41
CA ASP A 104 5.00 0.99 -0.42
C ASP A 104 3.71 1.38 0.31
N VAL A 105 3.12 0.42 1.03
CA VAL A 105 1.83 0.60 1.73
C VAL A 105 1.98 1.44 2.99
N LYS A 106 3.11 1.33 3.72
CA LYS A 106 3.43 2.13 4.90
C LYS A 106 3.41 3.64 4.60
N GLN A 107 3.72 4.04 3.38
CA GLN A 107 3.66 5.44 2.94
C GLN A 107 2.22 5.99 2.88
N TYR A 108 1.20 5.14 2.69
CA TYR A 108 -0.18 5.58 2.40
C TYR A 108 -1.22 5.19 3.46
N TRP A 109 -1.06 4.05 4.14
CA TRP A 109 -2.13 3.45 4.95
C TRP A 109 -1.96 3.62 6.46
N LEU A 110 -0.74 3.82 6.98
CA LEU A 110 -0.53 4.08 8.42
C LEU A 110 -0.91 5.52 8.86
N GLY A 111 -1.54 6.29 7.97
CA GLY A 111 -1.89 7.70 8.19
C GLY A 111 -3.38 8.00 8.40
N GLY A 112 -4.29 7.01 8.45
CA GLY A 112 -5.72 7.28 8.55
C GLY A 112 -6.53 6.10 9.10
N ASP A 113 -7.41 6.42 10.05
CA ASP A 113 -8.29 5.51 10.76
C ASP A 113 -9.21 4.73 9.81
N GLY A 114 -9.33 3.42 10.06
CA GLY A 114 -10.02 2.41 9.25
C GLY A 114 -11.53 2.58 9.09
N ARG A 115 -11.98 3.71 8.53
CA ARG A 115 -13.36 3.90 8.06
C ARG A 115 -13.30 4.36 6.61
N ARG A 116 -14.31 3.98 5.83
CA ARG A 116 -14.54 4.29 4.40
C ARG A 116 -14.52 5.81 4.12
N GLY A 117 -13.37 6.43 4.29
CA GLY A 117 -13.19 7.85 4.49
C GLY A 117 -12.97 8.55 3.16
N ARG A 118 -14.01 9.25 2.73
CA ARG A 118 -13.95 10.39 1.80
C ARG A 118 -12.65 11.18 2.05
N TYR A 119 -11.72 11.09 1.10
CA TYR A 119 -10.36 11.57 1.24
C TYR A 119 -10.29 13.07 1.55
N LYS A 120 -9.82 13.39 2.75
CA LYS A 120 -9.20 14.69 3.02
C LYS A 120 -7.86 14.71 2.26
N ARG A 121 -7.71 15.71 1.38
CA ARG A 121 -6.48 16.03 0.65
C ARG A 121 -5.26 15.83 1.57
N THR A 122 -4.29 15.04 1.13
CA THR A 122 -2.98 14.88 1.77
C THR A 122 -2.42 16.21 2.26
N PRO A 123 -1.81 16.26 3.47
CA PRO A 123 -0.90 17.33 3.82
C PRO A 123 0.23 17.35 2.77
N LYS A 124 0.15 18.39 1.95
CA LYS A 124 1.05 18.72 0.85
C LYS A 124 2.51 18.75 1.30
N GLN A 125 3.22 17.64 1.05
CA GLN A 125 4.69 17.49 1.06
C GLN A 125 5.37 17.81 2.39
N LEU A 126 6.38 17.01 2.77
CA LEU A 126 7.43 17.44 3.70
C LEU A 126 8.14 18.65 3.09
N ARG A 127 7.54 19.81 3.28
CA ARG A 127 8.03 21.09 2.81
C ARG A 127 9.13 21.49 3.77
N SER A 128 10.39 21.17 3.45
CA SER A 128 11.61 21.66 4.15
C SER A 128 11.31 22.89 5.03
N ASP A 129 11.42 22.76 6.35
CA ASP A 129 11.13 23.86 7.29
C ASP A 129 12.09 25.04 7.13
N ARG A 130 13.10 24.90 6.25
CA ARG A 130 14.09 25.91 5.92
C ARG A 130 13.83 26.51 4.53
N LYS A 131 13.98 27.83 4.44
CA LYS A 131 13.90 28.64 3.21
C LYS A 131 15.05 29.64 3.21
N THR A 132 15.67 29.85 2.07
CA THR A 132 16.75 30.83 1.89
C THR A 132 16.14 32.16 1.47
N CYS A 133 16.49 33.24 2.16
CA CYS A 133 16.06 34.58 1.79
C CYS A 133 17.03 35.14 0.74
N PRO A 134 16.56 35.54 -0.46
CA PRO A 134 17.43 36.07 -1.51
C PRO A 134 18.01 37.45 -1.17
N GLN A 135 17.45 38.16 -0.19
CA GLN A 135 17.93 39.50 0.20
C GLN A 135 19.07 39.48 1.21
N CYS A 136 19.12 38.50 2.12
CA CYS A 136 20.22 38.38 3.09
C CYS A 136 21.05 37.11 2.93
N GLY A 137 20.74 36.25 1.96
CA GLY A 137 21.43 34.97 1.71
C GLY A 137 21.23 33.90 2.79
N LEU A 138 20.63 34.23 3.94
CA LEU A 138 20.50 33.31 5.07
C LEU A 138 19.38 32.28 4.85
N THR A 139 19.71 31.02 5.13
CA THR A 139 18.74 29.93 5.24
C THR A 139 18.11 29.95 6.63
N LYS A 140 16.85 30.36 6.70
CA LYS A 140 16.09 30.52 7.94
C LYS A 140 14.90 29.56 8.00
N ASN A 141 14.37 29.33 9.20
CA ASN A 141 13.11 28.60 9.33
C ASN A 141 11.95 29.38 8.67
N LYS A 142 10.98 28.70 8.06
CA LYS A 142 9.76 29.30 7.47
C LYS A 142 8.98 30.21 8.42
N LYS A 143 9.06 29.98 9.73
CA LYS A 143 8.50 30.89 10.76
C LYS A 143 9.07 32.30 10.66
N ASN A 144 10.28 32.46 10.11
CA ASN A 144 10.95 33.74 9.87
C ASN A 144 10.53 34.40 8.54
N PHE A 145 9.61 33.81 7.79
CA PHE A 145 9.02 34.36 6.57
C PHE A 145 7.54 34.69 6.81
N GLY A 146 7.02 35.73 6.17
CA GLY A 146 5.59 36.05 6.24
C GLY A 146 4.76 35.01 5.46
N LYS A 147 3.52 34.72 5.87
CA LYS A 147 2.61 33.86 5.09
C LYS A 147 2.20 34.57 3.79
N ASN A 148 2.18 33.85 2.67
CA ASN A 148 1.65 34.32 1.39
C ASN A 148 0.96 33.16 0.65
N LYS A 149 -0.36 33.27 0.45
CA LYS A 149 -1.15 32.22 -0.21
C LYS A 149 -0.88 32.11 -1.72
N ALA A 150 -0.34 33.16 -2.34
CA ALA A 150 0.05 33.13 -3.76
C ALA A 150 1.31 32.28 -4.02
N GLU A 151 2.14 32.05 -3.00
CA GLU A 151 3.41 31.32 -3.14
C GLU A 151 3.20 29.80 -3.08
N LYS A 152 3.95 29.06 -3.91
CA LYS A 152 3.86 27.59 -3.98
C LYS A 152 4.10 26.91 -2.63
N ASP A 153 4.93 27.50 -1.76
CA ASP A 153 5.26 27.03 -0.42
C ASP A 153 4.47 27.71 0.71
N GLY A 154 3.58 28.66 0.40
CA GLY A 154 2.75 29.38 1.37
C GLY A 154 3.47 30.48 2.17
N TYR A 155 4.74 30.79 1.87
CA TYR A 155 5.54 31.79 2.58
C TYR A 155 6.22 32.74 1.59
N LYS A 156 6.33 34.03 1.95
CA LYS A 156 7.04 35.05 1.15
C LYS A 156 8.47 34.61 0.82
N CYS A 157 9.01 35.12 -0.30
CA CYS A 157 10.40 34.89 -0.70
C CYS A 157 11.42 35.56 0.26
N TYR A 158 11.07 36.70 0.87
CA TYR A 158 11.93 37.42 1.82
C TYR A 158 11.59 37.13 3.29
N CYS A 159 12.62 37.12 4.15
CA CYS A 159 12.42 36.98 5.60
C CYS A 159 11.79 38.25 6.20
N LYS A 160 11.17 38.11 7.37
CA LYS A 160 10.49 39.19 8.10
C LYS A 160 11.43 40.36 8.40
N ASP A 161 12.71 40.08 8.64
CA ASP A 161 13.73 41.08 8.93
C ASP A 161 14.00 41.92 7.68
N CYS A 162 14.28 41.28 6.53
CA CYS A 162 14.48 41.96 5.26
C CYS A 162 13.24 42.75 4.81
N ARG A 163 12.03 42.27 5.14
CA ARG A 163 10.79 43.01 4.85
C ARG A 163 10.69 44.33 5.62
N LYS A 164 11.17 44.40 6.86
CA LYS A 164 11.12 45.63 7.67
C LYS A 164 12.04 46.72 7.12
N VAL A 165 13.16 46.31 6.51
CA VAL A 165 14.18 47.22 5.96
C VAL A 165 13.79 47.74 4.57
N GLY A 166 12.99 46.99 3.81
CA GLY A 166 12.61 47.32 2.43
C GLY A 166 11.26 48.03 2.24
N GLY A 167 10.68 48.62 3.29
CA GLY A 167 9.42 49.37 3.18
C GLY A 167 9.65 50.80 2.67
N LYS A 168 9.62 50.99 1.35
CA LYS A 168 9.16 52.24 0.72
C LYS A 168 7.77 52.00 0.19
#